data_AF-A0A950K723-F1
#
_entry.id   AF-A0A950K723-F1
#
_cell.length_a   1.000
_cell.length_b   1.000
_cell.length_c   1.000
_cell.angle_alpha   90.00
_cell.angle_beta   90.00
_cell.angle_gamma   90.00
#
_symmetry.space_group_name_H-M   'P 1'
#
loop_
_entity.id
_entity.type
_entity.pdbx_description
1 polymer ?
#
loop_
_entity_poly.entity_id
_entity_poly.type
_entity_poly.pdbx_seq_one_letter_code
_entity_poly.pdbx_strand_id
1 'polypeptide(L)' 'MHAALACFRTEPMIRLVPVEDQIRAFLKGETHGEALLHALYDDVLSEPIPERLRTVLKG' A
#
# COMPACT_ATOMS: atom_id res chain seq x y z
N MET A 1 13.56 -23.31 -19.85
CA MET A 1 13.39 -22.36 -20.98
C MET A 1 12.47 -21.26 -20.51
N HIS A 2 12.96 -20.02 -20.57
CA HIS A 2 12.25 -18.83 -20.08
C HIS A 2 11.07 -18.51 -21.00
N ALA A 3 9.90 -18.24 -20.43
CA ALA A 3 8.85 -17.51 -21.13
C ALA A 3 8.32 -16.44 -20.18
N ALA A 4 8.77 -15.21 -20.40
CA ALA A 4 8.18 -14.02 -19.83
C ALA A 4 6.74 -13.89 -20.35
N LEU A 5 5.78 -13.77 -19.44
CA LEU A 5 4.44 -13.31 -19.77
C LEU A 5 4.13 -12.06 -18.97
N ALA A 6 4.28 -10.96 -19.72
CA ALA A 6 3.49 -9.74 -19.69
C ALA A 6 3.32 -9.03 -18.34
N CYS A 7 3.88 -7.81 -18.30
CA CYS A 7 3.30 -6.67 -17.61
C CYS A 7 1.78 -6.65 -17.78
N PHE A 8 1.03 -7.11 -16.78
CA PHE A 8 -0.35 -6.70 -16.62
C PHE A 8 -0.37 -5.68 -15.47
N ARG A 9 -0.18 -4.42 -15.86
CA ARG A 9 -0.57 -3.28 -15.04
C ARG A 9 -2.10 -3.21 -15.08
N THR A 10 -2.74 -4.18 -14.43
CA THR A 10 -4.12 -4.05 -14.00
C THR A 10 -4.08 -3.18 -12.77
N GLU A 11 -4.46 -1.92 -12.90
CA GLU A 11 -5.01 -1.17 -11.77
C GLU A 11 -6.17 -2.03 -11.25
N PRO A 12 -6.04 -2.72 -10.11
CA PRO A 12 -7.16 -3.49 -9.60
C PRO A 12 -8.03 -2.46 -8.90
N MET A 13 -9.24 -2.28 -9.46
CA MET A 13 -10.41 -1.85 -8.72
C MET A 13 -10.26 -2.28 -7.26
N ILE A 14 -9.95 -1.32 -6.38
CA ILE A 14 -9.50 -1.60 -5.02
C ILE A 14 -10.70 -2.16 -4.24
N ARG A 15 -11.01 -3.44 -4.44
CA ARG A 15 -11.58 -4.24 -3.36
C ARG A 15 -10.47 -4.25 -2.34
N LEU A 16 -10.56 -3.33 -1.39
CA LEU A 16 -9.68 -3.29 -0.23
C LEU A 16 -9.82 -4.65 0.45
N VAL A 17 -8.93 -5.57 0.09
CA VAL A 17 -8.72 -6.77 0.88
C VAL A 17 -8.44 -6.25 2.29
N PRO A 18 -9.19 -6.68 3.30
CA PRO A 18 -8.99 -6.21 4.66
C PRO A 18 -7.51 -6.25 5.03
N VAL A 19 -7.01 -5.20 5.67
CA VAL A 19 -5.59 -5.11 6.06
C VAL A 19 -5.14 -6.36 6.84
N GLU A 20 -6.03 -6.92 7.65
CA GLU A 20 -5.78 -8.18 8.37
C GLU A 20 -5.47 -9.37 7.45
N ASP A 21 -6.21 -9.51 6.34
CA ASP A 21 -5.97 -10.59 5.38
C ASP A 21 -4.65 -10.38 4.62
N GLN A 22 -4.30 -9.12 4.35
CA GLN A 22 -3.01 -8.77 3.74
C GLN A 22 -1.83 -9.07 4.68
N ILE A 23 -1.98 -8.80 5.99
CA ILE A 23 -0.99 -9.17 7.01
C ILE A 23 -0.80 -10.69 7.05
N ARG A 24 -1.89 -11.46 7.05
CA ARG A 24 -1.82 -12.93 7.05
C ARG A 24 -1.10 -13.46 5.81
N ALA A 25 -1.39 -12.91 4.63
CA ALA A 25 -0.73 -13.32 3.39
C ALA A 25 0.77 -12.97 3.39
N PHE A 26 1.15 -11.79 3.91
CA PHE A 26 2.55 -11.41 4.08
C PHE A 26 3.29 -12.34 5.05
N LEU A 27 2.71 -12.63 6.22
CA LEU A 27 3.32 -13.52 7.22
C LEU A 27 3.50 -14.96 6.72
N LYS A 28 2.66 -15.40 5.78
CA LYS A 28 2.78 -16.69 5.11
C LYS A 28 3.79 -16.69 3.95
N GLY A 29 4.32 -15.53 3.56
CA GLY A 29 5.20 -15.39 2.40
C GLY A 29 4.49 -15.48 1.05
N GLU A 30 3.16 -15.36 1.02
CA GLU A 30 2.35 -15.40 -0.20
C GLU A 30 2.45 -14.08 -0.99
N THR A 31 2.85 -13.00 -0.31
CA THR A 31 3.06 -11.67 -0.92
C THR A 31 4.35 -11.04 -0.41
N HIS A 32 4.92 -10.13 -1.21
CA HIS A 32 6.11 -9.36 -0.83
C HIS A 32 5.82 -8.17 0.10
N GLY A 33 4.53 -7.88 0.37
CA GLY A 33 4.12 -6.86 1.33
C GLY A 33 4.01 -5.42 0.79
N GLU A 34 4.27 -5.18 -0.50
CA GLU A 34 4.17 -3.82 -1.08
C GLU A 34 2.76 -3.23 -0.96
N ALA A 35 1.74 -4.02 -1.33
CA ALA A 35 0.33 -3.62 -1.18
C ALA A 35 -0.08 -3.43 0.29
N LEU A 36 0.46 -4.26 1.19
CA LEU A 36 0.23 -4.14 2.64
C LEU A 36 0.83 -2.84 3.18
N LEU A 37 2.05 -2.49 2.77
CA LEU A 37 2.69 -1.23 3.18
C LEU A 37 1.88 -0.03 2.71
N HIS A 38 1.42 -0.02 1.45
CA HIS A 38 0.54 1.04 0.95
C HIS A 38 -0.74 1.15 1.79
N ALA A 39 -1.41 0.03 2.06
CA ALA A 39 -2.64 0.04 2.86
C ALA A 39 -2.43 0.54 4.31
N LEU A 40 -1.28 0.23 4.92
CA LEU A 40 -0.93 0.71 6.27
C LEU A 40 -0.59 2.21 6.29
N TYR A 41 0.13 2.69 5.28
CA TYR A 41 0.53 4.10 5.23
C TYR A 41 -0.59 5.01 4.73
N ASP A 42 -1.48 4.54 3.87
CA ASP A 42 -2.65 5.32 3.42
C ASP A 42 -3.58 5.65 4.61
N ASP A 43 -3.69 4.76 5.61
CA ASP A 43 -4.43 5.01 6.86
C ASP A 43 -3.78 6.15 7.68
N VAL A 44 -2.47 6.09 7.88
CA VAL A 44 -1.70 7.13 8.60
C VAL A 44 -1.68 8.46 7.85
N LEU A 45 -1.61 8.43 6.51
CA LEU A 45 -1.63 9.63 5.67
C LEU A 45 -3.02 10.25 5.53
N SER A 46 -4.08 9.52 5.91
CA SER A 46 -5.42 10.07 6.04
C SER A 46 -5.58 10.96 7.28
N GLU A 47 -4.62 10.90 8.22
CA GLU A 47 -4.60 11.82 9.36
C GLU A 47 -4.21 13.25 8.93
N PRO A 48 -4.85 14.28 9.52
CA PRO A 48 -4.51 15.65 9.20
C PRO A 48 -3.07 15.97 9.61
N ILE A 49 -2.28 16.49 8.67
CA ILE A 49 -0.92 16.99 8.94
C ILE A 49 -0.99 18.02 10.10
N PRO A 50 -0.20 17.86 11.17
CA PRO A 50 -0.15 18.82 12.28
C PRO A 50 0.16 20.24 11.83
N GLU A 51 -0.50 21.25 12.43
CA GLU A 51 -0.37 22.67 12.07
C GLU A 51 1.10 23.16 12.06
N ARG A 52 1.92 22.70 13.01
CA ARG A 52 3.35 23.06 13.07
C ARG A 52 4.14 22.64 11.83
N LEU A 53 3.78 21.52 11.20
CA LEU A 53 4.40 21.06 9.96
C LEU A 53 3.83 21.79 8.75
N ARG A 54 2.54 22.16 8.77
CA ARG A 54 1.92 23.00 7.72
C ARG A 54 2.61 24.36 7.58
N THR A 55 3.11 24.93 8.68
CA THR A 55 3.88 26.18 8.65
C THR A 55 5.20 26.03 7.89
N VAL A 56 5.86 24.87 7.98
CA VAL A 56 7.13 24.59 7.26
C VAL A 56 6.89 24.40 5.77
N LEU A 57 5.75 23.82 5.37
CA LEU A 57 5.38 23.58 3.97
C LEU A 57 4.93 24.84 3.21
N LYS A 58 4.61 25.92 3.93
CA LYS A 58 4.19 27.22 3.37
C LYS A 58 5.34 28.23 3.27
N GLY A 59 6.58 27.77 3.50
CA GLY A 59 7.80 28.58 3.43
C GLY A 59 8.14 29.03 2.01
#